data_AF-A0AAV2CIF8-F1
#
_entry.id   AF-A0AAV2CIF8-F1
#
_cell.length_a   1.000
_cell.length_b   1.000
_cell.length_c   1.000
_cell.angle_alpha   90.00
_cell.angle_beta   90.00
_cell.angle_gamma   90.00
#
_symmetry.space_group_name_H-M   'P 1'
#
loop_
_entity.id
_entity.type
_entity.pdbx_description
1 polymer ?
#
loop_
_entity_poly.entity_id
_entity_poly.type
_entity_poly.pdbx_seq_one_letter_code
_entity_poly.pdbx_strand_id
1 'polypeptide(L)'
;MRSDTSESYARNCVPGSIENAKVNGTIVLCENKDPDYSGFGKVLEMQYNGGVGVIFIDDLKRRVASTFKDFPAVVISSKDATEILSYINSTKNPVATILATVATPKYKPAPEIAYFSARGIAAVVKSHNPSFGPSEIKSAIMTTASQLNNDKSPITTHSGATATPFDYGAGEMSPTAPLQPGLVYETTTVDYLNFLCYHGYNTNTIKLIAKSIPPNFACPNNSTPDLISDINYPSISAKLNKKQSRNVATGDCNSIVHLINKHR
;
A
#
# COMPACT_ATOMS: atom_id res chain seq x y z
N MET A 1 37.66 -15.09 -0.67
CA MET A 1 36.57 -14.27 -0.12
C MET A 1 35.56 -14.00 -1.24
N ARG A 2 34.55 -14.87 -1.42
CA ARG A 2 33.32 -14.51 -2.15
C ARG A 2 32.60 -13.57 -1.17
N SER A 3 32.49 -12.28 -1.47
CA SER A 3 31.86 -11.34 -0.53
C SER A 3 30.39 -11.70 -0.40
N ASP A 4 29.83 -11.66 0.82
CA ASP A 4 28.41 -11.91 1.08
C ASP A 4 27.47 -11.03 0.21
N THR A 5 27.98 -9.90 -0.28
CA THR A 5 27.30 -9.03 -1.25
C THR A 5 27.12 -9.67 -2.62
N SER A 6 28.09 -10.44 -3.11
CA SER A 6 28.01 -11.15 -4.40
C SER A 6 26.95 -12.24 -4.38
N GLU A 7 26.80 -12.97 -3.27
CA GLU A 7 25.81 -14.04 -3.17
C GLU A 7 24.39 -13.46 -3.05
N SER A 8 24.21 -12.43 -2.22
CA SER A 8 22.92 -11.74 -2.10
C SER A 8 22.45 -11.16 -3.44
N TYR A 9 23.35 -10.56 -4.22
CA TYR A 9 23.02 -10.02 -5.54
C TYR A 9 22.61 -11.13 -6.52
N ALA A 10 23.32 -12.25 -6.52
CA ALA A 10 22.97 -13.40 -7.35
C ALA A 10 21.60 -13.99 -6.96
N ARG A 11 21.31 -14.16 -5.66
CA ARG A 11 19.99 -14.61 -5.17
C ARG A 11 18.85 -13.66 -5.54
N ASN A 12 19.15 -12.37 -5.66
CA ASN A 12 18.20 -11.35 -6.10
C ASN A 12 18.15 -11.15 -7.61
N CYS A 13 18.93 -11.91 -8.38
CA CYS A 13 19.05 -11.79 -9.84
C CYS A 13 19.41 -10.38 -10.30
N VAL A 14 20.29 -9.71 -9.55
CA VAL A 14 20.77 -8.37 -9.89
C VAL A 14 21.56 -8.42 -11.20
N PRO A 15 21.35 -7.48 -12.14
CA PRO A 15 22.13 -7.42 -13.38
C PRO A 15 23.64 -7.47 -13.15
N GLY A 16 24.36 -8.30 -13.90
CA GLY A 16 25.80 -8.50 -13.76
C GLY A 16 26.25 -9.41 -12.61
N SER A 17 25.34 -9.93 -11.79
CA SER A 17 25.66 -10.87 -10.70
C SER A 17 25.50 -12.35 -11.09
N ILE A 18 25.12 -12.60 -12.34
CA ILE A 18 24.64 -13.89 -12.81
C ILE A 18 25.64 -14.52 -13.78
N GLU A 19 26.01 -15.77 -13.52
CA GLU A 19 26.92 -16.52 -14.37
C GLU A 19 26.15 -17.17 -15.52
N ASN A 20 26.45 -16.76 -16.76
CA ASN A 20 25.78 -17.25 -17.98
C ASN A 20 25.66 -18.79 -18.04
N ALA A 21 26.74 -19.50 -17.71
CA ALA A 21 26.78 -20.97 -17.76
C ALA A 21 25.78 -21.67 -16.83
N LYS A 22 25.27 -20.98 -15.79
CA LYS A 22 24.27 -21.51 -14.85
C LYS A 22 22.83 -21.17 -15.24
N VAL A 23 22.64 -20.19 -16.12
CA VAL A 23 21.31 -19.65 -16.48
C VAL A 23 20.87 -20.06 -17.87
N ASN A 24 21.81 -20.28 -18.79
CA ASN A 24 21.46 -20.65 -20.16
C ASN A 24 20.59 -21.91 -20.21
N GLY A 25 19.38 -21.78 -20.79
CA GLY A 25 18.42 -22.87 -20.91
C GLY A 25 17.60 -23.18 -19.65
N THR A 26 17.71 -22.39 -18.57
CA THR A 26 17.05 -22.69 -17.29
C THR A 26 15.97 -21.68 -16.90
N ILE A 27 15.07 -22.10 -16.01
CA ILE A 27 14.13 -21.22 -15.30
C ILE A 27 14.78 -20.85 -13.97
N VAL A 28 14.93 -19.55 -13.70
CA VAL A 28 15.66 -19.07 -12.52
C VAL A 28 14.68 -18.60 -11.43
N LEU A 29 14.91 -19.02 -10.18
CA LEU A 29 14.19 -18.54 -9.01
C LEU A 29 14.96 -17.37 -8.36
N CYS A 30 14.28 -16.24 -8.17
CA CYS A 30 14.87 -14.98 -7.70
C CYS A 30 14.12 -14.44 -6.48
N GLU A 31 14.82 -14.07 -5.41
CA GLU A 31 14.20 -13.56 -4.17
C GLU A 31 13.54 -12.18 -4.32
N ASN A 32 13.88 -11.39 -5.34
CA ASN A 32 13.32 -10.06 -5.63
C ASN A 32 13.16 -9.08 -4.44
N LYS A 33 14.01 -9.19 -3.40
CA LYS A 33 13.97 -8.32 -2.22
C LYS A 33 14.69 -6.99 -2.42
N ASP A 34 15.64 -6.95 -3.35
CA ASP A 34 16.39 -5.74 -3.68
C ASP A 34 15.50 -4.73 -4.45
N PRO A 35 15.19 -3.55 -3.86
CA PRO A 35 14.32 -2.54 -4.46
C PRO A 35 15.03 -1.64 -5.48
N ASP A 36 16.37 -1.64 -5.52
CA ASP A 36 17.15 -0.77 -6.39
C ASP A 36 17.04 -1.21 -7.86
N TYR A 37 16.66 -2.47 -8.08
CA TYR A 37 16.51 -3.06 -9.41
C TYR A 37 15.07 -3.51 -9.67
N SER A 38 14.48 -2.97 -10.75
CA SER A 38 13.15 -3.38 -11.20
C SER A 38 13.12 -4.86 -11.63
N GLY A 39 11.97 -5.51 -11.45
CA GLY A 39 11.78 -6.90 -11.93
C GLY A 39 12.00 -7.01 -13.44
N PHE A 40 11.67 -5.96 -14.20
CA PHE A 40 11.93 -5.89 -15.64
C PHE A 40 13.43 -5.89 -15.96
N GLY A 41 14.25 -5.14 -15.23
CA GLY A 41 15.71 -5.16 -15.40
C GLY A 41 16.31 -6.55 -15.12
N LYS A 42 15.80 -7.23 -14.09
CA LYS A 42 16.19 -8.61 -13.75
C LYS A 42 15.80 -9.60 -14.85
N VAL A 43 14.63 -9.43 -15.47
CA VAL A 43 14.19 -10.23 -16.63
C VAL A 43 15.11 -10.03 -17.83
N LEU A 44 15.49 -8.79 -18.14
CA LEU A 44 16.41 -8.51 -19.24
C LEU A 44 17.77 -9.19 -19.04
N GLU A 45 18.29 -9.21 -17.81
CA GLU A 45 19.52 -9.94 -17.47
C GLU A 45 19.37 -11.45 -17.72
N MET A 46 18.25 -12.05 -17.29
CA MET A 46 17.99 -13.48 -17.53
C MET A 46 17.93 -13.78 -19.02
N GLN A 47 17.22 -12.97 -19.78
CA GLN A 47 17.07 -13.13 -21.22
C GLN A 47 18.42 -12.97 -21.93
N TYR A 48 19.23 -11.98 -21.55
CA TYR A 48 20.58 -11.77 -22.09
C TYR A 48 21.49 -12.97 -21.83
N ASN A 49 21.34 -13.62 -20.68
CA ASN A 49 22.10 -14.81 -20.30
C ASN A 49 21.52 -16.14 -20.82
N GLY A 50 20.52 -16.10 -21.70
CA GLY A 50 19.91 -17.29 -22.30
C GLY A 50 18.96 -18.06 -21.37
N GLY A 51 18.54 -17.46 -20.25
CA GLY A 51 17.49 -18.01 -19.40
C GLY A 51 16.17 -18.11 -20.16
N VAL A 52 15.39 -19.15 -19.86
CA VAL A 52 14.11 -19.43 -20.56
C VAL A 52 12.89 -19.05 -19.73
N GLY A 53 13.08 -18.66 -18.47
CA GLY A 53 12.03 -18.10 -17.62
C GLY A 53 12.53 -17.65 -16.25
N VAL A 54 11.67 -16.95 -15.51
CA VAL A 54 11.99 -16.47 -14.16
C VAL A 54 10.81 -16.60 -13.19
N ILE A 55 11.10 -17.00 -11.96
CA ILE A 55 10.17 -17.05 -10.84
C ILE A 55 10.64 -16.02 -9.82
N PHE A 56 9.85 -14.97 -9.57
CA PHE A 56 10.14 -13.98 -8.54
C PHE A 56 9.38 -14.29 -7.26
N ILE A 57 10.07 -14.27 -6.12
CA ILE A 57 9.45 -14.35 -4.80
C ILE A 57 9.15 -12.92 -4.36
N ASP A 58 7.88 -12.51 -4.31
CA ASP A 58 7.54 -11.14 -3.90
C ASP A 58 6.08 -11.06 -3.42
N ASP A 59 5.90 -11.01 -2.09
CA ASP A 59 4.58 -10.94 -1.45
C ASP A 59 3.85 -9.61 -1.73
N LEU A 60 4.58 -8.56 -2.09
CA LEU A 60 4.02 -7.23 -2.37
C LEU A 60 3.67 -7.04 -3.84
N LYS A 61 4.48 -7.56 -4.77
CA LYS A 61 4.21 -7.45 -6.21
C LYS A 61 3.18 -8.44 -6.74
N ARG A 62 2.72 -9.39 -5.92
CA ARG A 62 1.51 -10.16 -6.25
C ARG A 62 0.27 -9.24 -6.34
N ARG A 63 0.29 -8.07 -5.69
CA ARG A 63 -0.83 -7.13 -5.64
C ARG A 63 -1.10 -6.37 -6.93
N VAL A 64 -0.06 -6.15 -7.73
CA VAL A 64 -0.13 -5.43 -8.98
C VAL A 64 0.58 -6.26 -10.01
N ALA A 65 -0.19 -6.82 -10.96
CA ALA A 65 0.36 -7.63 -12.02
C ALA A 65 1.50 -6.88 -12.74
N SER A 66 2.71 -7.42 -12.62
CA SER A 66 3.86 -6.92 -13.35
C SER A 66 3.84 -7.48 -14.76
N THR A 67 3.97 -6.61 -15.77
CA THR A 67 4.03 -7.05 -17.17
C THR A 67 5.49 -7.34 -17.54
N PHE A 68 5.81 -8.60 -17.83
CA PHE A 68 7.13 -9.04 -18.30
C PHE A 68 7.21 -9.23 -19.82
N LYS A 69 6.22 -8.69 -20.55
CA LYS A 69 6.07 -8.79 -22.01
C LYS A 69 6.11 -10.25 -22.47
N ASP A 70 7.03 -10.59 -23.38
CA ASP A 70 7.10 -11.88 -24.05
C ASP A 70 7.99 -12.89 -23.31
N PHE A 71 8.61 -12.50 -22.19
CA PHE A 71 9.47 -13.40 -21.42
C PHE A 71 8.66 -14.16 -20.36
N PRO A 72 8.72 -15.52 -20.30
CA PRO A 72 8.02 -16.30 -19.30
C PRO A 72 8.45 -15.91 -17.88
N ALA A 73 7.54 -15.32 -17.12
CA ALA A 73 7.82 -14.87 -15.77
C ALA A 73 6.59 -15.02 -14.87
N VAL A 74 6.80 -15.39 -13.62
CA VAL A 74 5.75 -15.49 -12.61
C VAL A 74 6.23 -14.90 -11.29
N VAL A 75 5.32 -14.25 -10.55
CA VAL A 75 5.57 -13.77 -9.19
C VAL A 75 4.79 -14.67 -8.24
N ILE A 76 5.46 -15.20 -7.23
CA ILE A 76 4.90 -16.11 -6.23
C ILE A 76 5.07 -15.53 -4.82
N SER A 77 4.31 -16.07 -3.87
CA SER A 77 4.46 -15.73 -2.46
C SER A 77 5.69 -16.41 -1.85
N SER A 78 6.21 -15.84 -0.74
CA SER A 78 7.27 -16.48 0.05
C SER A 78 6.85 -17.85 0.61
N LYS A 79 5.54 -18.04 0.82
CA LYS A 79 4.97 -19.31 1.25
C LYS A 79 5.11 -20.37 0.16
N ASP A 80 4.68 -20.07 -1.06
CA ASP A 80 4.76 -21.01 -2.21
C ASP A 80 6.23 -21.28 -2.59
N ALA A 81 7.10 -20.28 -2.40
CA ALA A 81 8.54 -20.43 -2.63
C ALA A 81 9.16 -21.51 -1.75
N THR A 82 8.65 -21.73 -0.54
CA THR A 82 9.17 -22.77 0.37
C THR A 82 8.96 -24.17 -0.22
N GLU A 83 7.80 -24.40 -0.85
CA GLU A 83 7.50 -25.67 -1.51
C GLU A 83 8.37 -25.86 -2.77
N ILE A 84 8.54 -24.81 -3.58
CA ILE A 84 9.40 -24.85 -4.77
C ILE A 84 10.87 -25.10 -4.40
N LEU A 85 11.39 -24.45 -3.35
CA LEU A 85 12.75 -24.67 -2.86
C LEU A 85 12.93 -26.11 -2.34
N SER A 86 11.93 -26.64 -1.64
CA SER A 86 11.94 -28.05 -1.20
C SER A 86 11.99 -29.00 -2.40
N TYR A 87 11.17 -28.74 -3.43
CA TYR A 87 11.18 -29.51 -4.68
C TYR A 87 12.55 -29.46 -5.37
N ILE A 88 13.13 -28.26 -5.56
CA ILE A 88 14.44 -28.08 -6.18
C ILE A 88 15.52 -28.89 -5.46
N ASN A 89 15.50 -28.93 -4.13
CA ASN A 89 16.48 -29.66 -3.33
C ASN A 89 16.23 -31.18 -3.29
N SER A 90 15.03 -31.64 -3.65
CA SER A 90 14.64 -33.05 -3.60
C SER A 90 15.06 -33.87 -4.83
N THR A 91 15.37 -33.22 -5.94
CA THR A 91 15.73 -33.87 -7.21
C THR A 91 17.00 -33.26 -7.80
N LYS A 92 17.78 -34.07 -8.52
CA LYS A 92 18.96 -33.59 -9.27
C LYS A 92 18.58 -32.87 -10.55
N ASN A 93 17.36 -33.08 -11.06
CA ASN A 93 16.89 -32.54 -12.33
C ASN A 93 15.50 -31.89 -12.13
N PRO A 94 15.43 -30.73 -11.46
CA PRO A 94 14.17 -30.01 -11.31
C PRO A 94 13.70 -29.50 -12.68
N VAL A 95 12.41 -29.68 -12.96
CA VAL A 95 11.75 -29.17 -14.16
C VAL A 95 10.52 -28.39 -13.76
N ALA A 96 10.22 -27.32 -14.49
CA ALA A 96 9.06 -26.49 -14.25
C ALA A 96 8.49 -25.99 -15.58
N THR A 97 7.23 -25.57 -15.57
CA THR A 97 6.57 -24.97 -16.72
C THR A 97 5.81 -23.74 -16.25
N ILE A 98 6.11 -22.58 -16.84
CA ILE A 98 5.36 -21.35 -16.62
C ILE A 98 4.24 -21.31 -17.67
N LEU A 99 3.00 -21.40 -17.21
CA LEU A 99 1.83 -21.37 -18.09
C LEU A 99 1.43 -19.93 -18.42
N ALA A 100 0.70 -19.76 -19.52
CA ALA A 100 0.10 -18.48 -19.88
C ALA A 100 -0.83 -17.98 -18.76
N THR A 101 -0.82 -16.66 -18.53
CA THR A 101 -1.71 -16.05 -17.54
C THR A 101 -3.16 -16.20 -17.98
N VAL A 102 -4.00 -16.69 -17.08
CA VAL A 102 -5.45 -16.78 -17.28
C VAL A 102 -6.14 -15.83 -16.30
N ALA A 103 -7.22 -15.20 -16.75
CA ALA A 103 -8.07 -14.43 -15.86
C ALA A 103 -8.85 -15.39 -14.94
N THR A 104 -8.79 -15.16 -13.64
CA THR A 104 -9.56 -15.88 -12.62
C THR A 104 -10.72 -15.01 -12.14
N PRO A 105 -11.86 -14.97 -12.86
CA PRO A 105 -12.99 -14.15 -12.45
C PRO A 105 -13.50 -14.63 -11.09
N LYS A 106 -13.96 -13.68 -10.26
CA LYS A 106 -14.49 -13.94 -8.91
C LYS A 106 -13.47 -14.56 -7.94
N TYR A 107 -12.19 -14.19 -8.07
CA TYR A 107 -11.16 -14.54 -7.09
C TYR A 107 -11.59 -14.13 -5.66
N LYS A 108 -11.26 -14.98 -4.69
CA LYS A 108 -11.61 -14.83 -3.27
C LYS A 108 -10.41 -15.23 -2.40
N PRO A 109 -10.10 -14.49 -1.31
CA PRO A 109 -10.72 -13.22 -0.93
C PRO A 109 -10.20 -12.07 -1.82
N ALA A 110 -11.11 -11.23 -2.29
CA ALA A 110 -10.84 -9.94 -2.92
C ALA A 110 -11.43 -8.86 -2.00
N PRO A 111 -10.82 -7.67 -1.92
CA PRO A 111 -10.10 -7.02 -3.00
C PRO A 111 -8.59 -6.99 -2.88
N GLU A 112 -7.97 -6.70 -4.02
CA GLU A 112 -6.62 -6.18 -4.10
C GLU A 112 -6.66 -4.96 -5.04
N ILE A 113 -6.68 -3.76 -4.46
CA ILE A 113 -6.81 -2.52 -5.22
C ILE A 113 -5.43 -1.93 -5.46
N ALA A 114 -5.11 -1.67 -6.72
CA ALA A 114 -3.89 -0.96 -7.06
C ALA A 114 -3.92 0.47 -6.48
N TYR A 115 -2.81 0.90 -5.89
CA TYR A 115 -2.67 2.18 -5.18
C TYR A 115 -3.13 3.42 -5.99
N PHE A 116 -3.11 3.36 -7.32
CA PHE A 116 -3.51 4.45 -8.19
C PHE A 116 -5.03 4.56 -8.42
N SER A 117 -5.81 3.54 -8.05
CA SER A 117 -7.23 3.44 -8.40
C SER A 117 -8.09 4.54 -7.74
N ALA A 118 -7.65 5.06 -6.59
CA ALA A 118 -8.34 6.14 -5.88
C ALA A 118 -8.43 7.45 -6.70
N ARG A 119 -7.51 7.69 -7.66
CA ARG A 119 -7.51 8.91 -8.48
C ARG A 119 -8.74 8.99 -9.39
N GLY A 120 -9.14 7.86 -9.98
CA GLY A 120 -10.31 7.79 -10.84
C GLY A 120 -11.59 8.10 -10.06
N ILE A 121 -11.73 7.47 -8.89
CA ILE A 121 -12.89 7.71 -8.01
C ILE A 121 -12.93 9.17 -7.55
N ALA A 122 -11.80 9.75 -7.14
CA ALA A 122 -11.74 11.16 -6.74
C ALA A 122 -12.26 12.11 -7.84
N ALA A 123 -11.91 11.84 -9.10
CA ALA A 123 -12.42 12.61 -10.23
C ALA A 123 -13.93 12.46 -10.42
N VAL A 124 -14.47 11.24 -10.29
CA VAL A 124 -15.92 10.98 -10.38
C VAL A 124 -16.66 11.68 -9.24
N VAL A 125 -16.15 11.60 -8.01
CA VAL A 125 -16.73 12.30 -6.85
C VAL A 125 -16.75 13.80 -7.08
N LYS A 126 -15.66 14.41 -7.59
CA LYS A 126 -15.61 15.84 -7.92
C LYS A 126 -16.58 16.21 -9.03
N SER A 127 -16.75 15.36 -10.04
CA SER A 127 -17.72 15.61 -11.11
C SER A 127 -19.16 15.56 -10.61
N HIS A 128 -19.47 14.68 -9.64
CA HIS A 128 -20.80 14.55 -9.06
C HIS A 128 -21.09 15.61 -7.99
N ASN A 129 -20.08 16.00 -7.23
CA ASN A 129 -20.13 17.02 -6.18
C ASN A 129 -19.13 18.16 -6.49
N PRO A 130 -19.44 19.07 -7.42
CA PRO A 130 -18.50 20.09 -7.87
C PRO A 130 -18.03 21.07 -6.79
N SER A 131 -18.78 21.23 -5.69
CA SER A 131 -18.39 22.07 -4.55
C SER A 131 -17.29 21.45 -3.70
N PHE A 132 -17.17 20.12 -3.64
CA PHE A 132 -16.25 19.46 -2.72
C PHE A 132 -14.79 19.83 -3.01
N GLY A 133 -14.09 20.26 -1.97
CA GLY A 133 -12.65 20.41 -1.91
C GLY A 133 -11.92 19.06 -1.79
N PRO A 134 -10.57 19.08 -1.83
CA PRO A 134 -9.77 17.87 -1.74
C PRO A 134 -10.00 17.05 -0.46
N SER A 135 -10.21 17.73 0.68
CA SER A 135 -10.45 17.10 1.98
C SER A 135 -11.81 16.40 2.04
N GLU A 136 -12.85 17.04 1.51
CA GLU A 136 -14.20 16.45 1.44
C GLU A 136 -14.25 15.24 0.51
N ILE A 137 -13.60 15.29 -0.66
CA ILE A 137 -13.49 14.13 -1.57
C ILE A 137 -12.77 12.98 -0.87
N LYS A 138 -11.65 13.26 -0.21
CA LYS A 138 -10.89 12.26 0.55
C LYS A 138 -11.75 11.66 1.66
N SER A 139 -12.47 12.50 2.40
CA SER A 139 -13.39 12.06 3.43
C SER A 139 -14.46 11.14 2.86
N ALA A 140 -15.13 11.53 1.77
CA ALA A 140 -16.19 10.75 1.15
C ALA A 140 -15.70 9.34 0.74
N ILE A 141 -14.49 9.25 0.18
CA ILE A 141 -13.88 7.96 -0.19
C ILE A 141 -13.54 7.13 1.04
N MET A 142 -13.00 7.75 2.09
CA MET A 142 -12.58 7.02 3.30
C MET A 142 -13.77 6.55 4.15
N THR A 143 -14.76 7.41 4.41
CA THR A 143 -15.88 7.08 5.31
C THR A 143 -16.87 6.08 4.70
N THR A 144 -16.84 5.90 3.38
CA THR A 144 -17.69 4.94 2.66
C THR A 144 -16.93 3.68 2.22
N ALA A 145 -15.67 3.53 2.65
CA ALA A 145 -14.87 2.35 2.37
C ALA A 145 -15.38 1.12 3.16
N SER A 146 -15.31 -0.06 2.54
CA SER A 146 -15.66 -1.34 3.16
C SER A 146 -14.47 -1.92 3.90
N GLN A 147 -14.67 -2.36 5.14
CA GLN A 147 -13.66 -3.12 5.90
C GLN A 147 -13.78 -4.64 5.68
N LEU A 148 -14.69 -5.05 4.80
CA LEU A 148 -14.97 -6.44 4.48
C LEU A 148 -14.54 -6.76 3.05
N ASN A 149 -14.07 -7.99 2.87
CA ASN A 149 -13.79 -8.58 1.58
C ASN A 149 -15.09 -9.06 0.89
N ASN A 150 -14.96 -9.59 -0.33
CA ASN A 150 -16.07 -10.13 -1.12
C ASN A 150 -16.72 -11.42 -0.56
N ASP A 151 -16.15 -11.99 0.50
CA ASP A 151 -16.75 -13.05 1.33
C ASP A 151 -17.47 -12.50 2.57
N LYS A 152 -17.60 -11.17 2.68
CA LYS A 152 -18.16 -10.47 3.85
C LYS A 152 -17.38 -10.74 5.15
N SER A 153 -16.14 -11.17 5.01
CA SER A 153 -15.20 -11.40 6.13
C SER A 153 -14.22 -10.23 6.24
N PRO A 154 -13.56 -10.03 7.39
CA PRO A 154 -12.53 -9.01 7.52
C PRO A 154 -11.45 -9.13 6.44
N ILE A 155 -10.95 -7.99 5.94
CA ILE A 155 -9.81 -7.97 5.02
C ILE A 155 -8.59 -8.62 5.69
N THR A 156 -7.81 -9.37 4.91
CA THR A 156 -6.60 -10.05 5.38
C THR A 156 -5.35 -9.52 4.69
N THR A 157 -4.19 -9.66 5.34
CA THR A 157 -2.87 -9.40 4.75
C THR A 157 -2.49 -10.53 3.78
N HIS A 158 -1.37 -10.38 3.07
CA HIS A 158 -0.80 -11.42 2.20
C HIS A 158 -0.48 -12.73 2.93
N SER A 159 -0.23 -12.69 4.24
CA SER A 159 -0.01 -13.91 5.04
C SER A 159 -1.31 -14.60 5.47
N GLY A 160 -2.47 -14.01 5.17
CA GLY A 160 -3.78 -14.49 5.60
C GLY A 160 -4.18 -14.05 7.01
N ALA A 161 -3.35 -13.25 7.70
CA ALA A 161 -3.73 -12.67 8.98
C ALA A 161 -4.78 -11.56 8.80
N THR A 162 -5.66 -11.36 9.79
CA THR A 162 -6.61 -10.23 9.79
C THR A 162 -5.86 -8.91 9.68
N ALA A 163 -6.18 -8.12 8.67
CA ALA A 163 -5.56 -6.83 8.42
C ALA A 163 -6.15 -5.76 9.36
N THR A 164 -5.32 -4.78 9.67
CA THR A 164 -5.63 -3.64 10.52
C THR A 164 -5.78 -2.36 9.70
N PRO A 165 -6.28 -1.26 10.28
CA PRO A 165 -6.25 0.04 9.62
C PRO A 165 -4.83 0.51 9.22
N PHE A 166 -3.77 -0.04 9.81
CA PHE A 166 -2.40 0.23 9.36
C PHE A 166 -2.04 -0.46 8.03
N ASP A 167 -2.78 -1.50 7.65
CA ASP A 167 -2.58 -2.26 6.42
C ASP A 167 -3.41 -1.71 5.24
N TYR A 168 -4.68 -1.36 5.49
CA TYR A 168 -5.63 -0.94 4.44
C TYR A 168 -6.22 0.47 4.64
N GLY A 169 -5.80 1.21 5.67
CA GLY A 169 -6.37 2.52 5.98
C GLY A 169 -7.85 2.40 6.39
N ALA A 170 -8.72 3.09 5.65
CA ALA A 170 -10.15 3.05 5.89
C ALA A 170 -10.84 1.80 5.32
N GLY A 171 -10.19 1.08 4.41
CA GLY A 171 -10.70 -0.13 3.78
C GLY A 171 -10.71 -0.06 2.25
N GLU A 172 -11.51 -0.94 1.65
CA GLU A 172 -11.79 -0.99 0.23
C GLU A 172 -12.66 0.18 -0.22
N MET A 173 -12.18 0.99 -1.15
CA MET A 173 -12.97 2.06 -1.73
C MET A 173 -14.16 1.52 -2.54
N SER A 174 -15.33 2.14 -2.36
CA SER A 174 -16.52 1.86 -3.19
C SER A 174 -16.53 2.78 -4.42
N PRO A 175 -16.84 2.28 -5.63
CA PRO A 175 -16.95 3.13 -6.82
C PRO A 175 -18.09 4.15 -6.77
N THR A 176 -19.17 3.86 -6.04
CA THR A 176 -20.41 4.66 -6.07
C THR A 176 -20.82 5.24 -4.72
N ALA A 177 -20.49 4.60 -3.60
CA ALA A 177 -20.86 5.10 -2.27
C ALA A 177 -20.31 6.51 -1.96
N PRO A 178 -19.08 6.88 -2.36
CA PRO A 178 -18.54 8.23 -2.15
C PRO A 178 -19.29 9.34 -2.89
N LEU A 179 -20.20 9.02 -3.83
CA LEU A 179 -21.01 10.03 -4.52
C LEU A 179 -22.06 10.64 -3.59
N GLN A 180 -22.51 9.89 -2.58
CA GLN A 180 -23.47 10.31 -1.57
C GLN A 180 -22.99 9.88 -0.18
N PRO A 181 -21.91 10.49 0.34
CA PRO A 181 -21.28 10.07 1.59
C PRO A 181 -22.09 10.43 2.85
N GLY A 182 -23.16 11.24 2.69
CA GLY A 182 -23.94 11.81 3.79
C GLY A 182 -23.20 12.94 4.50
N LEU A 183 -22.09 12.61 5.18
CA LEU A 183 -21.24 13.55 5.89
C LEU A 183 -19.79 13.48 5.39
N VAL A 184 -19.10 14.61 5.47
CA VAL A 184 -17.68 14.74 5.12
C VAL A 184 -16.92 15.50 6.20
N TYR A 185 -15.67 15.12 6.40
CA TYR A 185 -14.68 15.78 7.24
C TYR A 185 -13.95 16.82 6.38
N GLU A 186 -14.33 18.09 6.53
CA GLU A 186 -13.69 19.19 5.83
C GLU A 186 -12.44 19.67 6.60
N THR A 187 -11.36 19.87 5.86
CA THR A 187 -10.18 20.62 6.32
C THR A 187 -9.79 21.68 5.30
N THR A 188 -9.30 22.79 5.82
CA THR A 188 -8.78 23.93 5.06
C THR A 188 -7.26 23.88 4.97
N THR A 189 -6.69 24.75 4.13
CA THR A 189 -5.23 24.95 4.08
C THR A 189 -4.67 25.37 5.43
N VAL A 190 -5.39 26.18 6.21
CA VAL A 190 -4.93 26.67 7.52
C VAL A 190 -4.81 25.51 8.52
N ASP A 191 -5.70 24.53 8.46
CA ASP A 191 -5.62 23.34 9.32
C ASP A 191 -4.34 22.54 9.07
N TYR A 192 -3.93 22.41 7.80
CA TYR A 192 -2.65 21.78 7.46
C TYR A 192 -1.44 22.60 7.89
N LEU A 193 -1.51 23.93 7.80
CA LEU A 193 -0.43 24.80 8.30
C LEU A 193 -0.31 24.71 9.83
N ASN A 194 -1.44 24.68 10.53
CA ASN A 194 -1.49 24.48 11.98
C ASN A 194 -0.95 23.10 12.37
N PHE A 195 -1.29 22.04 11.62
CA PHE A 195 -0.69 20.72 11.80
C PHE A 195 0.84 20.74 11.73
N LEU A 196 1.41 21.46 10.75
CA LEU A 196 2.87 21.63 10.66
C LEU A 196 3.43 22.37 11.89
N CYS A 197 2.73 23.42 12.37
CA CYS A 197 3.10 24.12 13.59
C CYS A 197 3.08 23.19 14.82
N TYR A 198 2.04 22.36 14.98
CA TYR A 198 1.90 21.41 16.08
C TYR A 198 2.98 20.32 16.05
N HIS A 199 3.44 19.96 14.86
CA HIS A 199 4.59 19.07 14.65
C HIS A 199 5.94 19.74 14.97
N GLY A 200 5.97 21.05 15.25
CA GLY A 200 7.17 21.78 15.65
C GLY A 200 7.88 22.55 14.52
N TYR A 201 7.26 22.64 13.33
CA TYR A 201 7.78 23.53 12.28
C TYR A 201 7.47 24.98 12.61
N ASN A 202 8.43 25.88 12.38
CA ASN A 202 8.20 27.31 12.48
C ASN A 202 7.72 27.89 11.14
N THR A 203 7.18 29.12 11.18
CA THR A 203 6.66 29.82 10.00
C THR A 203 7.67 29.94 8.86
N ASN A 204 8.96 30.11 9.15
CA ASN A 204 9.99 30.25 8.11
C ASN A 204 10.21 28.93 7.36
N THR A 205 10.23 27.80 8.08
CA THR A 205 10.31 26.48 7.44
C THR A 205 9.04 26.17 6.65
N ILE A 206 7.87 26.49 7.19
CA ILE A 206 6.59 26.27 6.48
C ILE A 206 6.54 27.07 5.17
N LYS A 207 7.06 28.31 5.14
CA LYS A 207 7.20 29.12 3.91
C LYS A 207 8.04 28.47 2.82
N LEU A 208 8.99 27.60 3.17
CA LEU A 208 9.79 26.85 2.19
C LEU A 208 9.04 25.64 1.64
N ILE A 209 8.09 25.09 2.39
CA ILE A 209 7.35 23.86 2.04
C ILE A 209 6.06 24.20 1.30
N ALA A 210 5.30 25.19 1.79
CA ALA A 210 3.99 25.54 1.26
C ALA A 210 4.10 26.56 0.13
N LYS A 211 3.53 26.21 -1.03
CA LYS A 211 3.50 27.09 -2.21
C LYS A 211 2.71 28.39 -1.99
N SER A 212 1.71 28.35 -1.11
CA SER A 212 0.86 29.49 -0.78
C SER A 212 0.52 29.46 0.70
N ILE A 213 0.64 30.60 1.36
CA ILE A 213 0.35 30.80 2.79
C ILE A 213 -0.49 32.07 2.91
N PRO A 214 -1.52 32.11 3.77
CA PRO A 214 -2.29 33.32 4.02
C PRO A 214 -1.40 34.50 4.45
N PRO A 215 -1.75 35.74 4.05
CA PRO A 215 -1.02 36.92 4.51
C PRO A 215 -1.05 36.98 6.04
N ASN A 216 0.10 37.27 6.64
CA ASN A 216 0.29 37.34 8.10
C ASN A 216 0.06 36.02 8.87
N PHE A 217 0.10 34.87 8.19
CA PHE A 217 0.09 33.59 8.91
C PHE A 217 1.30 33.46 9.84
N ALA A 218 1.02 33.09 11.09
CA ALA A 218 2.02 32.73 12.08
C ALA A 218 1.53 31.51 12.87
N CYS A 219 2.45 30.64 13.27
CA CYS A 219 2.11 29.50 14.11
C CYS A 219 1.51 29.95 15.45
N PRO A 220 0.46 29.28 15.95
CA PRO A 220 -0.09 29.56 17.27
C PRO A 220 0.96 29.38 18.38
N ASN A 221 1.00 30.28 19.36
CA ASN A 221 1.97 30.23 20.46
C ASN A 221 1.82 28.96 21.34
N ASN A 222 0.63 28.38 21.39
CA ASN A 222 0.31 27.17 22.13
C ASN A 222 0.44 25.89 21.28
N SER A 223 1.20 25.93 20.18
CA SER A 223 1.41 24.76 19.32
C SER A 223 2.13 23.65 20.08
N THR A 224 1.43 22.54 20.35
CA THR A 224 2.01 21.34 20.95
C THR A 224 1.65 20.10 20.12
N PRO A 225 2.42 19.00 20.22
CA PRO A 225 2.11 17.76 19.51
C PRO A 225 0.75 17.15 19.87
N ASP A 226 0.19 17.43 21.05
CA ASP A 226 -1.12 16.91 21.45
C ASP A 226 -2.25 17.44 20.55
N LEU A 227 -2.12 18.69 20.06
CA LEU A 227 -3.08 19.32 19.15
C LEU A 227 -3.06 18.71 17.73
N ILE A 228 -2.08 17.86 17.40
CA ILE A 228 -2.08 17.13 16.12
C ILE A 228 -3.34 16.25 16.01
N SER A 229 -3.83 15.73 17.14
CA SER A 229 -5.02 14.88 17.17
C SER A 229 -6.34 15.63 16.94
N ASP A 230 -6.34 16.96 17.03
CA ASP A 230 -7.53 17.80 16.84
C ASP A 230 -7.83 18.12 15.36
N ILE A 231 -6.94 17.72 14.44
CA ILE A 231 -7.20 17.91 13.01
C ILE A 231 -8.42 17.09 12.57
N ASN A 232 -9.33 17.74 11.84
CA ASN A 232 -10.60 17.14 11.39
C ASN A 232 -10.37 16.09 10.28
N TYR A 233 -9.85 14.93 10.65
CA TYR A 233 -9.40 13.90 9.71
C TYR A 233 -10.26 12.63 9.84
N PRO A 234 -10.62 11.96 8.73
CA PRO A 234 -11.56 10.83 8.72
C PRO A 234 -10.94 9.50 9.22
N SER A 235 -10.07 9.56 10.23
CA SER A 235 -9.50 8.39 10.91
C SER A 235 -8.87 8.80 12.24
N ILE A 236 -8.88 7.90 13.22
CA ILE A 236 -8.29 8.13 14.55
C ILE A 236 -7.17 7.11 14.77
N SER A 237 -6.04 7.57 15.32
CA SER A 237 -4.95 6.71 15.79
C SER A 237 -4.54 7.14 17.19
N ALA A 238 -4.41 6.18 18.09
CA ALA A 238 -4.03 6.43 19.47
C ALA A 238 -2.91 5.46 19.88
N LYS A 239 -1.79 6.01 20.35
CA LYS A 239 -0.72 5.23 20.97
C LYS A 239 -1.01 5.12 22.46
N LEU A 240 -1.47 3.95 22.89
CA LEU A 240 -1.68 3.67 24.31
C LEU A 240 -0.34 3.25 24.95
N ASN A 241 0.16 4.04 25.89
CA ASN A 241 1.26 3.61 26.73
C ASN A 241 0.75 2.49 27.64
N LYS A 242 1.42 1.32 27.64
CA LYS A 242 1.10 0.19 28.53
C LYS A 242 1.31 0.59 30.00
N LYS A 243 0.32 1.25 30.59
CA LYS A 243 0.07 1.42 32.04
C LYS A 243 -1.21 2.24 32.26
N GLN A 244 -2.36 1.63 31.97
CA GLN A 244 -3.60 1.76 32.75
C GLN A 244 -4.69 0.91 32.08
N SER A 245 -5.18 -0.10 32.79
CA SER A 245 -6.46 -0.71 32.46
C SER A 245 -7.55 0.31 32.79
N ARG A 246 -8.12 0.94 31.76
CA ARG A 246 -9.40 1.64 31.85
C ARG A 246 -10.40 0.75 31.13
N ASN A 247 -11.52 0.46 31.79
CA ASN A 247 -12.63 -0.25 31.15
C ASN A 247 -13.08 0.58 29.93
N VAL A 248 -12.74 0.11 28.73
CA VAL A 248 -13.33 0.64 27.51
C VAL A 248 -14.73 0.07 27.45
N ALA A 249 -15.74 0.92 27.62
CA ALA A 249 -17.09 0.55 27.26
C ALA A 249 -17.09 0.29 25.76
N THR A 250 -17.15 -0.97 25.35
CA THR A 250 -17.49 -1.36 23.99
C THR A 250 -18.97 -1.03 23.79
N GLY A 251 -19.26 0.23 23.46
CA GLY A 251 -20.53 0.57 22.85
C GLY A 251 -20.52 -0.05 21.46
N ASP A 252 -21.54 -0.85 21.15
CA ASP A 252 -21.82 -1.26 19.78
C ASP A 252 -21.71 -0.04 18.86
N CYS A 253 -20.90 -0.18 17.80
CA CYS A 253 -20.56 0.88 16.88
C CYS A 253 -21.75 1.21 15.95
N ASN A 254 -22.88 1.57 16.54
CA ASN A 254 -24.07 2.08 15.86
C ASN A 254 -24.47 3.48 16.36
N SER A 255 -23.86 4.02 17.43
CA SER A 255 -24.22 5.35 17.96
C SER A 255 -23.15 5.94 18.87
N ILE A 256 -22.03 6.41 18.32
CA ILE A 256 -21.19 7.41 19.03
C ILE A 256 -20.93 8.57 18.07
N VAL A 257 -21.96 9.40 17.91
CA VAL A 257 -21.83 10.78 17.44
C VAL A 257 -21.44 11.60 18.67
N HIS A 258 -20.17 11.94 18.80
CA HIS A 258 -19.75 13.00 19.72
C HIS A 258 -19.30 14.19 18.88
N LEU A 259 -20.27 15.09 18.69
CA LEU A 259 -20.14 16.55 18.48
C LEU A 259 -19.02 17.01 17.54
N ILE A 260 -19.27 16.91 16.23
CA ILE A 260 -18.60 17.76 15.24
C ILE A 260 -19.44 19.03 15.09
N ASN A 261 -18.80 20.19 15.23
CA ASN A 261 -19.42 21.50 15.01
C ASN A 261 -20.08 21.53 13.64
N LYS A 262 -21.40 21.66 13.67
CA LYS A 262 -22.31 21.60 12.52
C LYS A 262 -22.44 23.00 11.92
N HIS A 263 -21.91 23.22 10.73
CA HIS A 263 -22.44 24.27 9.87
C HIS A 263 -23.55 23.70 8.97
N ARG A 264 -24.65 24.42 8.92
CA ARG A 264 -25.92 24.08 8.28
C ARG A 264 -25.99 24.70 6.91
#